data_AF-A0A497TJC1-F1
#
_entry.id   AF-A0A497TJC1-F1
#
_cell.length_a   1.000
_cell.length_b   1.000
_cell.length_c   1.000
_cell.angle_alpha   90.00
_cell.angle_beta   90.00
_cell.angle_gamma   90.00
#
_symmetry.space_group_name_H-M   'P 1'
#
loop_
_entity.id
_entity.type
_entity.pdbx_description
1 polymer ?
#
loop_
_entity_poly.entity_id
_entity_poly.type
_entity_poly.pdbx_seq_one_letter_code
_entity_poly.pdbx_strand_id
1 'polypeptide(L)'
;MATYKGWNAKIYKDGLLIGHCDSASVEIATNLEAYYEIGSRVPTDLVAGNQEVTGSLSKAWVNKDYLQLVAGTGTLSEFDLCFEVENGPKIYCYDCKFERGAVDIPQDGWLKEDFDFRAKSVAVL
;
A
#
# COMPACT_ATOMS: atom_id res chain seq x y z
N MET A 1 7.87 -13.52 5.22
CA MET A 1 7.00 -12.36 5.04
C MET A 1 7.54 -11.27 5.95
N ALA A 2 7.91 -10.13 5.39
CA ALA A 2 8.39 -9.00 6.18
C ALA A 2 7.21 -8.05 6.40
N THR A 3 6.86 -7.81 7.66
CA THR A 3 5.78 -6.90 8.03
C THR A 3 6.39 -5.63 8.62
N TYR A 4 6.07 -4.50 8.03
CA TYR A 4 6.48 -3.18 8.47
C TYR A 4 5.27 -2.46 9.05
N LYS A 5 5.42 -1.91 10.25
CA LYS A 5 4.38 -1.12 10.91
C LYS A 5 4.93 0.27 11.18
N GLY A 6 4.20 1.28 10.73
CA GLY A 6 4.56 2.67 10.91
C GLY A 6 3.40 3.49 11.42
N TRP A 7 3.77 4.67 11.89
CA TRP A 7 2.85 5.65 12.42
C TRP A 7 2.94 6.91 11.56
N ASN A 8 1.88 7.72 11.58
CA ASN A 8 1.82 8.98 10.83
C ASN A 8 2.12 8.77 9.33
N ALA A 9 1.42 7.82 8.71
CA ALA A 9 1.57 7.60 7.29
C ALA A 9 0.98 8.78 6.51
N LYS A 10 1.57 9.06 5.37
CA LYS A 10 1.21 10.13 4.46
C LYS A 10 0.64 9.54 3.19
N ILE A 11 -0.50 10.05 2.77
CA ILE A 11 -1.21 9.62 1.57
C ILE A 11 -0.97 10.65 0.48
N TYR A 12 -0.43 10.20 -0.65
CA TYR A 12 -0.15 11.02 -1.80
C TYR A 12 -1.05 10.65 -2.98
N LYS A 13 -1.38 11.63 -3.79
CA LYS A 13 -2.03 11.44 -5.10
C LYS A 13 -1.27 12.26 -6.13
N ASP A 14 -0.79 11.60 -7.18
CA ASP A 14 -0.01 12.24 -8.26
C ASP A 14 1.18 13.06 -7.71
N GLY A 15 1.83 12.54 -6.67
CA GLY A 15 2.97 13.20 -5.99
C GLY A 15 2.60 14.30 -4.99
N LEU A 16 1.31 14.62 -4.83
CA LEU A 16 0.83 15.65 -3.89
C LEU A 16 0.29 15.02 -2.60
N LEU A 17 0.67 15.58 -1.45
CA LEU A 17 0.18 15.11 -0.15
C LEU A 17 -1.29 15.50 0.03
N ILE A 18 -2.18 14.52 0.03
CA ILE A 18 -3.64 14.74 0.15
C ILE A 18 -4.20 14.34 1.50
N GLY A 19 -3.45 13.60 2.32
CA GLY A 19 -3.95 13.08 3.58
C GLY A 19 -2.87 12.43 4.45
N HIS A 20 -3.29 11.98 5.62
CA HIS A 20 -2.48 11.26 6.58
C HIS A 20 -3.30 10.16 7.26
N CYS A 21 -2.63 9.18 7.85
CA CYS A 21 -3.28 8.19 8.72
C CYS A 21 -2.43 7.93 9.97
N ASP A 22 -3.10 7.59 11.07
CA ASP A 22 -2.44 7.36 12.36
C ASP A 22 -1.49 6.16 12.30
N SER A 23 -1.96 5.05 11.71
CA SER A 23 -1.19 3.82 11.60
C SER A 23 -1.35 3.19 10.23
N ALA A 24 -0.25 2.65 9.73
CA ALA A 24 -0.20 1.83 8.54
C ALA A 24 0.62 0.57 8.80
N SER A 25 0.16 -0.55 8.25
CA SER A 25 0.92 -1.79 8.22
C SER A 25 1.03 -2.30 6.78
N VAL A 26 2.22 -2.73 6.40
CA VAL A 26 2.49 -3.30 5.08
C VAL A 26 3.21 -4.62 5.26
N GLU A 27 2.70 -5.64 4.60
CA GLU A 27 3.31 -6.94 4.47
C GLU A 27 3.85 -7.13 3.06
N ILE A 28 5.12 -7.52 2.98
CA ILE A 28 5.77 -7.90 1.73
C ILE A 28 5.94 -9.42 1.76
N ALA A 29 5.18 -10.09 0.90
CA ALA A 29 5.27 -11.52 0.65
C ALA A 29 5.93 -11.76 -0.70
N THR A 30 7.04 -12.50 -0.71
CA THR A 30 7.65 -13.02 -1.93
C THR A 30 7.27 -14.49 -2.06
N ASN A 31 6.53 -14.82 -3.11
CA ASN A 31 6.25 -16.20 -3.44
C ASN A 31 7.52 -16.84 -4.02
N LEU A 32 7.86 -18.05 -3.59
CA LEU A 32 8.96 -18.84 -4.14
C LEU A 32 8.34 -19.96 -4.98
N GLU A 33 8.60 -19.95 -6.28
CA GLU A 33 8.15 -20.98 -7.19
C GLU A 33 9.29 -21.96 -7.46
N ALA A 34 8.99 -23.24 -7.32
CA ALA A 34 9.92 -24.32 -7.58
C ALA A 34 9.93 -24.64 -9.08
N TYR A 35 11.08 -24.42 -9.75
CA TYR A 35 11.26 -24.80 -11.14
C TYR A 35 11.69 -26.26 -11.25
N TYR A 36 10.97 -27.03 -12.07
CA TYR A 36 11.26 -28.45 -12.31
C TYR A 36 11.63 -28.65 -13.78
N GLU A 37 12.78 -29.25 -14.04
CA GLU A 37 13.11 -29.74 -15.38
C GLU A 37 12.34 -31.03 -15.68
N ILE A 38 12.00 -31.25 -16.97
CA ILE A 38 11.38 -32.49 -17.43
C ILE A 38 12.27 -33.69 -17.04
N GLY A 39 11.72 -34.59 -16.23
CA GLY A 39 12.38 -35.83 -15.80
C GLY A 39 12.98 -35.81 -14.38
N SER A 40 13.00 -34.67 -13.68
CA SER A 40 13.48 -34.60 -12.30
C SER A 40 12.34 -34.55 -11.28
N ARG A 41 12.51 -35.23 -10.14
CA ARG A 41 11.55 -35.24 -9.01
C ARG A 41 11.86 -34.18 -7.95
N VAL A 42 12.99 -33.50 -8.07
CA VAL A 42 13.46 -32.44 -7.18
C VAL A 42 13.62 -31.14 -7.96
N PRO A 43 13.27 -29.98 -7.37
CA PRO A 43 13.36 -28.70 -8.06
C PRO A 43 14.83 -28.35 -8.32
N THR A 44 15.12 -27.95 -9.56
CA THR A 44 16.47 -27.56 -10.00
C THR A 44 16.82 -26.15 -9.49
N ASP A 45 15.82 -25.28 -9.36
CA ASP A 45 16.00 -23.90 -8.89
C ASP A 45 14.75 -23.41 -8.13
N LEU A 46 14.95 -22.48 -7.20
CA LEU A 46 13.87 -21.77 -6.50
C LEU A 46 13.82 -20.35 -7.06
N VAL A 47 12.85 -20.09 -7.92
CA VAL A 47 12.70 -18.81 -8.59
C VAL A 47 11.83 -17.90 -7.72
N ALA A 48 12.23 -16.63 -7.58
CA ALA A 48 11.37 -15.62 -6.98
C ALA A 48 10.14 -15.41 -7.86
N GLY A 49 9.00 -15.93 -7.42
CA GLY A 49 7.70 -15.68 -8.01
C GLY A 49 7.19 -14.28 -7.67
N ASN A 50 5.90 -14.05 -7.87
CA ASN A 50 5.31 -12.73 -7.70
C ASN A 50 5.48 -12.20 -6.27
N GLN A 51 5.94 -10.94 -6.17
CA GLN A 51 5.93 -10.18 -4.93
C GLN A 51 4.55 -9.57 -4.73
N GLU A 52 3.91 -9.93 -3.63
CA GLU A 52 2.63 -9.37 -3.19
C GLU A 52 2.88 -8.40 -2.04
N VAL A 53 2.41 -7.17 -2.21
CA VAL A 53 2.47 -6.13 -1.19
C VAL A 53 1.04 -5.83 -0.76
N THR A 54 0.70 -6.26 0.44
CA THR A 54 -0.61 -6.04 1.05
C THR A 54 -0.44 -5.13 2.25
N GLY A 55 -1.47 -4.41 2.63
CA GLY A 55 -1.40 -3.55 3.80
C GLY A 55 -2.76 -3.12 4.30
N SER A 56 -2.76 -2.56 5.49
CA SER A 56 -3.94 -1.97 6.11
C SER A 56 -3.61 -0.61 6.69
N LEU A 57 -4.57 0.30 6.62
CA LEU A 57 -4.49 1.63 7.19
C LEU A 57 -5.69 1.90 8.08
N SER A 58 -5.43 2.61 9.18
CA SER A 58 -6.43 2.91 10.21
C SER A 58 -6.49 4.41 10.46
N LYS A 59 -7.71 4.93 10.69
CA LYS A 59 -7.98 6.34 11.00
C LYS A 59 -7.29 7.28 10.00
N ALA A 60 -7.63 7.13 8.73
CA ALA A 60 -7.12 8.02 7.71
C ALA A 60 -7.95 9.28 7.62
N TRP A 61 -7.29 10.41 7.36
CA TRP A 61 -7.92 11.65 6.98
C TRP A 61 -7.40 12.07 5.62
N VAL A 62 -8.33 12.32 4.70
CA VAL A 62 -8.05 12.76 3.33
C VAL A 62 -8.81 14.05 3.07
N ASN A 63 -8.13 15.06 2.55
CA ASN A 63 -8.77 16.31 2.18
C ASN A 63 -9.58 16.13 0.89
N LYS A 64 -10.91 16.13 0.98
CA LYS A 64 -11.81 15.93 -0.16
C LYS A 64 -11.71 17.07 -1.19
N ASP A 65 -11.65 18.32 -0.76
CA ASP A 65 -11.54 19.47 -1.66
C ASP A 65 -10.24 19.41 -2.45
N TYR A 66 -9.15 19.04 -1.79
CA TYR A 66 -7.86 18.89 -2.44
C TYR A 66 -7.82 17.67 -3.36
N LEU A 67 -8.42 16.55 -2.97
CA LEU A 67 -8.59 15.39 -3.84
C LEU A 67 -9.39 15.74 -5.10
N GLN A 68 -10.46 16.53 -4.99
CA GLN A 68 -11.22 17.00 -6.15
C GLN A 68 -10.40 17.88 -7.08
N LEU A 69 -9.53 18.74 -6.54
CA LEU A 69 -8.63 19.57 -7.34
C LEU A 69 -7.56 18.74 -8.07
N VAL A 70 -7.01 17.71 -7.41
CA VAL A 70 -5.93 16.88 -7.97
C VAL A 70 -6.46 15.82 -8.93
N ALA A 71 -7.46 15.05 -8.51
CA ALA A 71 -7.97 13.88 -9.25
C ALA A 71 -9.21 14.19 -10.09
N GLY A 72 -9.83 15.37 -9.94
CA GLY A 72 -11.10 15.71 -10.59
C GLY A 72 -12.31 14.94 -10.03
N THR A 73 -12.11 14.13 -8.98
CA THR A 73 -13.11 13.23 -8.40
C THR A 73 -13.15 13.36 -6.87
N GLY A 74 -14.30 13.05 -6.26
CA GLY A 74 -14.43 12.94 -4.79
C GLY A 74 -14.00 11.58 -4.23
N THR A 75 -13.54 10.69 -5.10
CA THR A 75 -13.26 9.28 -4.82
C THR A 75 -11.77 9.01 -4.97
N LEU A 76 -11.18 8.29 -4.02
CA LEU A 76 -9.79 7.89 -4.02
C LEU A 76 -9.66 6.45 -4.56
N SER A 77 -9.21 6.31 -5.80
CA SER A 77 -9.02 5.01 -6.47
C SER A 77 -7.60 4.46 -6.37
N GLU A 78 -6.61 5.36 -6.48
CA GLU A 78 -5.18 5.07 -6.55
C GLU A 78 -4.44 6.14 -5.76
N PHE A 79 -3.51 5.72 -4.90
CA PHE A 79 -2.73 6.60 -4.04
C PHE A 79 -1.34 6.01 -3.80
N ASP A 80 -0.39 6.84 -3.40
CA ASP A 80 0.88 6.36 -2.85
C ASP A 80 0.86 6.52 -1.33
N LEU A 81 1.45 5.57 -0.63
CA LEU A 81 1.51 5.57 0.83
C LEU A 81 2.95 5.64 1.28
N CYS A 82 3.24 6.54 2.22
CA CYS A 82 4.57 6.63 2.80
C CYS A 82 4.52 6.74 4.32
N PHE A 83 5.26 5.89 5.02
CA PHE A 83 5.36 5.93 6.46
C PHE A 83 6.76 5.62 6.93
N GLU A 84 7.05 6.05 8.16
CA GLU A 84 8.29 5.74 8.86
C GLU A 84 8.03 4.62 9.86
N VAL A 85 8.89 3.61 9.85
CA VAL A 85 8.86 2.54 10.84
C VAL A 85 9.59 3.04 12.08
N GLU A 86 9.05 2.74 13.27
CA GLU A 86 9.69 3.13 14.52
C GLU A 86 11.13 2.59 14.58
N ASN A 87 12.11 3.51 14.60
CA ASN A 87 13.54 3.18 14.58
C ASN A 87 13.95 2.30 13.37
N GLY A 88 13.31 2.53 12.22
CA GLY A 88 13.48 1.73 11.01
C GLY A 88 13.52 2.56 9.73
N PRO A 89 13.60 1.88 8.58
CA PRO A 89 13.62 2.55 7.28
C PRO A 89 12.27 3.18 6.96
N LYS A 90 12.29 4.11 6.01
CA LYS A 90 11.09 4.75 5.48
C LYS A 90 10.52 3.87 4.38
N ILE A 91 9.25 3.51 4.49
CA ILE A 91 8.56 2.67 3.50
C ILE A 91 7.76 3.57 2.57
N TYR A 92 7.89 3.33 1.27
CA TYR A 92 7.10 3.99 0.23
C TYR A 92 6.42 2.93 -0.64
N CYS A 93 5.10 2.87 -0.60
CA CYS A 93 4.28 2.00 -1.42
C CYS A 93 3.71 2.80 -2.59
N TYR A 94 3.96 2.32 -3.81
CA TYR A 94 3.51 2.96 -5.04
C TYR A 94 2.26 2.28 -5.60
N ASP A 95 1.40 3.08 -6.20
CA ASP A 95 0.16 2.63 -6.87
C ASP A 95 -0.71 1.75 -5.96
N CYS A 96 -0.93 2.20 -4.72
CA CYS A 96 -1.83 1.53 -3.78
C CYS A 96 -3.28 1.64 -4.25
N LYS A 97 -4.00 0.51 -4.19
CA LYS A 97 -5.45 0.41 -4.44
C LYS A 97 -6.11 -0.24 -3.23
N PHE A 98 -7.27 0.28 -2.82
CA PHE A 98 -8.07 -0.39 -1.80
C PHE A 98 -8.63 -1.71 -2.35
N GLU A 99 -8.75 -2.72 -1.50
CA GLU A 99 -9.34 -4.00 -1.92
C GLU A 99 -10.82 -3.86 -2.29
N ARG A 100 -11.50 -2.86 -1.71
CA ARG A 100 -12.88 -2.49 -2.05
C ARG A 100 -12.98 -1.64 -3.32
N GLY A 101 -11.86 -1.38 -4.00
CA GLY A 101 -11.78 -0.56 -5.21
C GLY A 101 -11.56 0.92 -4.88
N ALA A 102 -12.54 1.76 -5.21
CA ALA A 102 -12.45 3.20 -4.99
C ALA A 102 -13.30 3.60 -3.78
N VAL A 103 -12.75 4.44 -2.90
CA VAL A 103 -13.42 4.88 -1.68
C VAL A 103 -13.90 6.31 -1.85
N ASP A 104 -15.20 6.56 -1.65
CA ASP A 104 -15.72 7.94 -1.62
C ASP A 104 -15.32 8.60 -0.30
N ILE A 105 -14.61 9.72 -0.40
CA ILE A 105 -14.14 10.42 0.79
C ILE A 105 -15.30 11.25 1.34
N PRO A 106 -15.67 11.12 2.63
CA PRO A 106 -16.73 11.93 3.22
C PRO A 106 -16.35 13.41 3.22
N GLN A 107 -17.33 14.30 3.34
CA GLN A 107 -17.11 15.76 3.40
C GLN A 107 -16.14 16.17 4.53
N ASP A 108 -16.17 15.47 5.66
CA ASP A 108 -15.28 15.68 6.82
C ASP A 108 -13.85 15.12 6.61
N GLY A 109 -13.64 14.35 5.54
CA GLY A 109 -12.36 13.75 5.17
C GLY A 109 -11.93 12.52 5.98
N TRP A 110 -12.60 12.24 7.10
CA TRP A 110 -12.24 11.14 7.99
C TRP A 110 -12.79 9.77 7.55
N LEU A 111 -11.86 8.87 7.29
CA LEU A 111 -12.05 7.43 7.13
C LEU A 111 -11.82 6.76 8.49
N LYS A 112 -12.92 6.54 9.22
CA LYS A 112 -12.89 5.99 10.60
C LYS A 112 -12.76 4.48 10.65
N GLU A 113 -13.04 3.81 9.54
CA GLU A 113 -12.90 2.37 9.38
C GLU A 113 -11.47 2.01 8.98
N ASP A 114 -11.09 0.76 9.24
CA ASP A 114 -9.86 0.18 8.72
C ASP A 114 -10.06 -0.16 7.24
N PHE A 115 -9.07 0.19 6.42
CA PHE A 115 -9.09 -0.11 4.99
C PHE A 115 -7.88 -0.96 4.61
N ASP A 116 -8.17 -2.09 3.96
CA ASP A 116 -7.15 -2.93 3.35
C ASP A 116 -6.83 -2.44 1.94
N PHE A 117 -5.55 -2.48 1.59
CA PHE A 117 -5.03 -2.07 0.29
C PHE A 117 -3.96 -3.04 -0.22
N ARG A 118 -3.73 -2.98 -1.53
CA ARG A 118 -2.61 -3.65 -2.19
C ARG A 118 -1.80 -2.63 -2.95
N ALA A 119 -0.49 -2.75 -2.88
CA ALA A 119 0.45 -1.90 -3.62
C ALA A 119 1.05 -2.68 -4.80
N LYS A 120 1.36 -1.97 -5.88
CA LYS A 120 2.01 -2.57 -7.05
C LYS A 120 3.50 -2.77 -6.81
N SER A 121 4.13 -1.85 -6.07
CA SER A 121 5.53 -1.94 -5.69
C SER A 121 5.78 -1.21 -4.38
N VAL A 122 6.93 -1.50 -3.77
CA VAL A 122 7.35 -0.92 -2.50
C VAL A 122 8.85 -0.63 -2.55
N ALA A 123 9.23 0.53 -2.04
CA ALA A 123 10.62 0.91 -1.80
C ALA A 123 10.85 1.05 -0.29
N VAL A 124 11.98 0.51 0.15
CA VAL A 124 12.51 0.67 1.50
C VAL A 124 13.67 1.66 1.39
N LEU A 125 13.52 2.82 2.02
CA LEU A 125 14.44 3.97 1.95
C LEU A 125 15.20 4.17 3.26
#